data_AF-A0AAW6DDD3-F1
#
_entry.id   AF-A0AAW6DDD3-F1
#
_cell.length_a   1.000
_cell.length_b   1.000
_cell.length_c   1.000
_cell.angle_alpha   90.00
_cell.angle_beta   90.00
_cell.angle_gamma   90.00
#
_symmetry.space_group_name_H-M   'P 1'
#
loop_
_entity.id
_entity.type
_entity.pdbx_description
1 polymer ?
#
loop_
_entity_poly.entity_id
_entity_poly.type
_entity_poly.pdbx_seq_one_letter_code
_entity_poly.pdbx_strand_id
1 'polypeptide(L)'
;MNFIQFLIAFAGLVVGVSAVAILFWYLSKTLKKNIIVRNSNTFTIIHLKELDQYPDLLKNTDFKKMGDWTVHDNGHEFRGTANVSKEKLRQWIIDKYQLKAHQVIVTVPEEMKVASALPHF
;
A
#
# COMPACT_ATOMS: atom_id res chain seq x y z
N MET A 1 37.57 -42.25 -16.03
CA MET A 1 36.53 -41.55 -16.82
C MET A 1 37.14 -41.19 -18.16
N ASN A 2 36.51 -41.56 -19.28
CA ASN A 2 37.08 -41.24 -20.60
C ASN A 2 36.82 -39.75 -20.95
N PHE A 3 37.68 -39.14 -21.76
CA PHE A 3 37.64 -37.71 -22.08
C PHE A 3 36.28 -37.25 -22.65
N ILE A 4 35.63 -38.11 -23.45
CA ILE A 4 34.28 -37.87 -23.98
C ILE A 4 33.22 -37.81 -22.86
N GLN A 5 33.32 -38.66 -21.84
CA GLN A 5 32.39 -38.64 -20.70
C GLN A 5 32.56 -37.38 -19.84
N PHE A 6 33.80 -36.91 -19.70
CA PHE A 6 34.07 -35.63 -19.04
C PHE A 6 33.43 -34.46 -19.80
N LEU A 7 33.56 -34.42 -21.13
CA LEU A 7 32.96 -33.36 -21.95
C LEU A 7 31.42 -33.33 -21.83
N ILE A 8 30.76 -34.50 -21.83
CA ILE A 8 29.31 -34.60 -21.69
C ILE A 8 28.86 -34.13 -20.30
N ALA A 9 29.55 -34.56 -19.25
CA ALA A 9 29.24 -34.14 -17.88
C ALA A 9 29.47 -32.63 -17.68
N PHE A 10 30.53 -32.08 -18.27
CA PHE A 10 30.83 -30.65 -18.22
C PHE A 10 29.77 -29.82 -18.95
N ALA A 11 29.36 -30.24 -20.15
CA ALA A 11 28.28 -29.58 -20.90
C ALA A 11 26.95 -29.60 -20.12
N GLY A 12 26.60 -30.75 -19.52
CA GLY A 12 25.41 -30.87 -18.68
C GLY A 12 25.45 -29.96 -17.45
N LEU A 13 26.62 -29.81 -16.83
CA LEU A 13 26.80 -28.92 -15.68
C LEU A 13 26.67 -27.44 -16.07
N VAL A 14 27.25 -27.02 -17.19
CA VAL A 14 27.15 -25.63 -17.68
C VAL A 14 25.70 -25.27 -18.01
N VAL A 15 24.96 -26.15 -18.69
CA VAL A 15 23.55 -25.95 -18.99
C VAL A 15 22.71 -25.91 -17.71
N GLY A 16 22.98 -26.83 -16.76
CA GLY A 16 22.29 -26.88 -15.47
C GLY A 16 22.47 -25.60 -14.65
N VAL A 17 23.71 -25.12 -14.51
CA VAL A 17 24.02 -23.88 -13.77
C VAL A 17 23.38 -22.67 -14.44
N SER A 18 23.38 -22.62 -15.77
CA SER A 18 22.74 -21.53 -16.53
C SER A 18 21.23 -21.50 -16.34
N ALA A 19 20.56 -22.66 -16.37
CA ALA A 19 19.12 -22.76 -16.14
C ALA A 19 18.73 -22.31 -14.72
N VAL A 20 19.50 -22.72 -13.72
CA VAL A 20 19.29 -22.30 -12.33
C VAL A 20 19.48 -20.79 -12.16
N ALA A 21 20.49 -20.21 -12.80
CA ALA A 21 20.72 -18.77 -12.75
C ALA A 21 19.57 -17.96 -13.40
N ILE A 22 19.05 -18.42 -14.54
CA ILE A 22 17.90 -17.79 -15.21
C ILE A 22 16.64 -17.89 -14.33
N LEU A 23 16.39 -19.05 -13.73
CA LEU A 23 15.26 -19.25 -12.82
C LEU A 23 15.37 -18.33 -11.60
N PHE A 24 16.55 -18.22 -11.01
CA PHE A 24 16.81 -17.32 -9.89
C PHE A 24 16.63 -15.85 -10.28
N TRP A 25 17.08 -15.44 -11.47
CA TRP A 25 16.88 -14.09 -11.98
C TRP A 25 15.40 -13.77 -12.21
N TYR A 26 14.64 -14.71 -12.78
CA TYR A 26 13.20 -14.55 -12.99
C TYR A 26 12.44 -14.47 -11.67
N LEU A 27 12.79 -15.32 -10.70
CA LEU A 27 12.24 -15.29 -9.34
C LEU A 27 12.57 -13.96 -8.66
N SER A 28 13.82 -13.49 -8.75
CA SER A 28 14.27 -12.20 -8.21
C SER A 28 13.52 -11.02 -8.83
N LYS A 29 13.31 -11.02 -10.15
CA LYS A 29 12.53 -9.98 -10.84
C LYS A 29 11.06 -9.98 -10.40
N THR A 30 10.48 -11.17 -10.22
CA THR A 30 9.08 -11.33 -9.77
C THR A 30 8.92 -10.88 -8.31
N LEU A 31 9.85 -11.27 -7.44
CA LEU A 31 9.91 -10.82 -6.05
C LEU A 31 10.14 -9.31 -5.95
N LYS A 32 11.08 -8.75 -6.70
CA LYS A 32 11.27 -7.28 -6.77
C LYS A 32 10.03 -6.58 -7.28
N LYS A 33 9.32 -7.13 -8.27
CA LYS A 33 8.04 -6.55 -8.73
C LYS A 33 6.99 -6.58 -7.62
N ASN A 34 6.85 -7.68 -6.87
CA ASN A 34 5.93 -7.75 -5.73
C ASN A 34 6.37 -6.92 -4.52
N ILE A 35 7.67 -6.69 -4.32
CA ILE A 35 8.21 -5.85 -3.24
C ILE A 35 8.16 -4.37 -3.60
N ILE A 36 8.31 -4.00 -4.88
CA ILE A 36 8.07 -2.63 -5.39
C ILE A 36 6.55 -2.37 -5.46
N VAL A 37 5.75 -3.43 -5.59
CA VAL A 37 4.32 -3.46 -5.22
C VAL A 37 4.16 -3.80 -3.73
N ARG A 38 5.08 -3.36 -2.86
CA ARG A 38 4.65 -2.91 -1.54
C ARG A 38 3.69 -1.78 -1.85
N ASN A 39 2.43 -2.15 -1.84
CA ASN A 39 1.26 -1.30 -1.92
C ASN A 39 1.66 0.11 -1.50
N SER A 40 1.41 1.10 -2.36
CA SER A 40 1.39 2.52 -2.00
C SER A 40 0.30 2.83 -0.96
N ASN A 41 -0.07 1.82 -0.16
CA ASN A 41 -1.08 1.88 0.85
C ASN A 41 -0.47 2.57 2.06
N THR A 42 -0.91 3.78 2.26
CA THR A 42 -0.44 4.62 3.35
C THR A 42 -1.38 4.43 4.53
N PHE A 43 -0.85 4.17 5.72
CA PHE A 43 -1.69 4.13 6.91
C PHE A 43 -2.32 5.51 7.12
N THR A 44 -3.64 5.55 7.12
CA THR A 44 -4.44 6.77 7.04
C THR A 44 -5.54 6.71 8.08
N ILE A 45 -5.74 7.83 8.76
CA ILE A 45 -6.80 8.03 9.75
C ILE A 45 -7.73 9.13 9.24
N ILE A 46 -9.02 8.83 9.13
CA ILE A 46 -10.07 9.76 8.77
C ILE A 46 -10.86 10.07 10.04
N HIS A 47 -10.95 11.34 10.41
CA HIS A 47 -11.86 11.83 11.42
C HIS A 47 -12.96 12.67 10.77
N LEU A 48 -14.19 12.35 11.12
CA LEU A 48 -15.38 13.12 10.85
C LEU A 48 -15.72 13.88 12.13
N LYS A 49 -15.94 15.20 12.04
CA LYS A 49 -16.26 16.04 13.19
C LYS A 49 -17.41 16.99 12.87
N GLU A 50 -18.10 17.43 13.92
CA GLU A 50 -19.12 18.50 13.83
C GLU A 50 -20.25 18.17 12.84
N LEU A 51 -20.72 16.91 12.89
CA LEU A 51 -21.81 16.40 12.07
C LEU A 51 -23.00 16.07 12.98
N ASP A 52 -24.19 16.50 12.57
CA ASP A 52 -25.44 16.10 13.23
C ASP A 52 -25.75 14.61 13.00
N GLN A 53 -25.33 14.08 11.84
CA GLN A 53 -25.45 12.67 11.47
C GLN A 53 -24.18 12.20 10.76
N TYR A 54 -23.58 11.12 11.27
CA TYR A 54 -22.34 10.57 10.74
C TYR A 54 -22.61 9.55 9.63
N PRO A 55 -22.04 9.75 8.42
CA PRO A 55 -22.17 8.78 7.34
C PRO A 55 -21.35 7.52 7.65
N ASP A 56 -21.95 6.36 7.44
CA ASP A 56 -21.24 5.09 7.49
C ASP A 56 -20.47 4.86 6.18
N LEU A 57 -19.20 5.26 6.17
CA LEU A 57 -18.32 5.12 5.00
C LEU A 57 -18.14 3.64 4.60
N LEU A 58 -18.21 2.70 5.55
CA LEU A 58 -18.06 1.26 5.30
C LEU A 58 -19.27 0.64 4.57
N LYS A 59 -20.39 1.35 4.41
CA LYS A 59 -21.47 0.89 3.52
C LYS A 59 -21.18 1.16 2.04
N ASN A 60 -20.24 2.05 1.75
CA ASN A 60 -19.96 2.46 0.37
C ASN A 60 -18.91 1.54 -0.28
N THR A 61 -19.26 0.95 -1.42
CA THR A 61 -18.37 0.04 -2.16
C THR A 61 -17.16 0.73 -2.75
N ASP A 62 -17.28 1.99 -3.15
CA ASP A 62 -16.15 2.74 -3.72
C ASP A 62 -15.15 3.10 -2.63
N PHE A 63 -15.63 3.43 -1.42
CA PHE A 63 -14.76 3.64 -0.25
C PHE A 63 -13.94 2.39 0.09
N LYS A 64 -14.56 1.20 0.06
CA LYS A 64 -13.86 -0.08 0.25
C LYS A 64 -12.82 -0.39 -0.82
N LYS A 65 -12.96 0.15 -2.03
CA LYS A 65 -11.94 0.01 -3.08
C LYS A 65 -10.73 0.93 -2.85
N MET A 66 -10.90 2.00 -2.05
CA MET A 66 -9.86 2.97 -1.76
C MET A 66 -8.94 2.56 -0.61
N GLY A 67 -9.22 1.43 0.05
CA GLY A 67 -8.39 0.93 1.13
C GLY A 67 -9.08 -0.11 1.99
N ASP A 68 -8.32 -0.63 2.94
CA ASP A 68 -8.81 -1.51 4.00
C ASP A 68 -9.05 -0.69 5.25
N TRP A 69 -10.29 -0.70 5.74
CA TRP A 69 -10.77 0.26 6.75
C TRP A 69 -11.40 -0.45 7.95
N THR A 70 -11.20 0.13 9.11
CA THR A 70 -11.85 -0.24 10.37
C THR A 70 -12.50 1.00 10.97
N VAL A 71 -13.71 0.83 11.50
CA VAL A 71 -14.44 1.91 12.15
C VAL A 71 -14.07 1.98 13.63
N HIS A 72 -13.91 3.20 14.13
CA HIS A 72 -13.59 3.54 15.52
C HIS A 72 -14.53 4.67 15.96
N ASP A 73 -14.55 4.95 17.27
CA ASP A 73 -15.34 6.03 17.88
C ASP A 73 -16.79 6.11 17.37
N ASN A 74 -17.49 4.98 17.37
CA ASN A 74 -18.89 4.87 16.95
C ASN A 74 -19.20 5.42 15.54
N GLY A 75 -18.23 5.39 14.61
CA GLY A 75 -18.42 5.90 13.25
C GLY A 75 -17.87 7.29 13.00
N HIS A 76 -17.24 7.90 13.99
CA HIS A 76 -16.61 9.22 13.85
C HIS A 76 -15.20 9.11 13.29
N GLU A 77 -14.57 7.93 13.40
CA GLU A 77 -13.21 7.71 12.97
C GLU A 77 -13.07 6.42 12.15
N PHE A 78 -12.25 6.47 11.10
CA PHE A 78 -11.91 5.33 10.28
C PHE A 78 -10.40 5.21 10.17
N ARG A 79 -9.85 4.05 10.52
CA ARG A 79 -8.42 3.75 10.47
C ARG A 79 -8.16 2.66 9.46
N GLY A 80 -7.15 2.81 8.64
CA GLY A 80 -6.92 1.87 7.57
C GLY A 80 -5.69 2.12 6.75
N THR A 81 -5.50 1.29 5.73
CA THR A 81 -4.46 1.49 4.72
C THR A 81 -5.13 1.95 3.43
N ALA A 82 -4.81 3.16 2.99
CA ALA A 82 -5.43 3.81 1.83
C ALA A 82 -4.54 3.68 0.59
N ASN A 83 -5.08 3.22 -0.53
CA ASN A 83 -4.34 3.10 -1.80
C ASN A 83 -4.37 4.40 -2.64
N VAL A 84 -4.96 5.47 -2.10
CA VAL A 84 -5.06 6.82 -2.68
C VAL A 84 -4.41 7.84 -1.75
N SER A 85 -4.01 9.00 -2.29
CA SER A 85 -3.45 10.07 -1.46
C SER A 85 -4.49 10.65 -0.49
N LYS A 86 -3.99 11.24 0.60
CA LYS A 86 -4.78 11.93 1.62
C LYS A 86 -5.68 13.01 1.04
N GLU A 87 -5.19 13.81 0.10
CA GLU A 87 -5.92 14.92 -0.53
C GLU A 87 -7.07 14.38 -1.38
N LYS A 88 -6.80 13.33 -2.18
CA LYS A 88 -7.80 12.69 -3.03
C LYS A 88 -8.90 12.03 -2.20
N LEU A 89 -8.50 11.33 -1.13
CA LEU A 89 -9.45 10.69 -0.21
C LEU A 89 -10.32 11.73 0.48
N ARG A 90 -9.72 12.80 1.01
CA ARG A 90 -10.43 13.89 1.67
C ARG A 90 -11.44 14.55 0.73
N GLN A 91 -11.00 14.92 -0.48
CA GLN A 91 -11.86 15.55 -1.47
C GLN A 91 -13.01 14.63 -1.88
N TRP A 92 -12.74 13.34 -2.07
CA TRP A 92 -13.79 12.37 -2.42
C TRP A 92 -14.85 12.26 -1.32
N ILE A 93 -14.47 12.25 -0.04
CA ILE A 93 -15.44 12.20 1.08
C ILE A 93 -16.28 13.49 1.11
N ILE A 94 -15.64 14.64 0.97
CA ILE A 94 -16.29 15.96 0.90
C ILE A 94 -17.34 15.97 -0.22
N ASP A 95 -16.94 15.59 -1.44
CA ASP A 95 -17.80 15.65 -2.61
C ASP A 95 -18.94 14.62 -2.53
N LYS A 96 -18.63 13.37 -2.11
CA LYS A 96 -19.59 12.27 -2.10
C LYS A 96 -20.67 12.45 -1.06
N TYR A 97 -20.32 12.99 0.11
CA TYR A 97 -21.22 13.16 1.24
C TYR A 97 -21.65 14.62 1.45
N GLN A 98 -21.26 15.52 0.55
CA GLN A 98 -21.59 16.96 0.60
C GLN A 98 -21.18 17.61 1.92
N LEU A 99 -20.03 17.20 2.47
CA LEU A 99 -19.52 17.70 3.74
C LEU A 99 -18.69 18.97 3.56
N LYS A 100 -18.56 19.77 4.60
CA LYS A 100 -17.67 20.93 4.60
C LYS A 100 -16.23 20.48 4.85
N ALA A 101 -15.28 21.22 4.30
CA ALA A 101 -13.86 20.87 4.39
C ALA A 101 -13.33 20.73 5.83
N HIS A 102 -13.83 21.51 6.79
CA HIS A 102 -13.43 21.41 8.20
C HIS A 102 -13.99 20.18 8.91
N GLN A 103 -15.09 19.60 8.41
CA GLN A 103 -15.74 18.43 9.00
C GLN A 103 -15.00 17.13 8.66
N VAL A 104 -14.08 17.15 7.68
CA VAL A 104 -13.33 15.98 7.22
C VAL A 104 -11.83 16.21 7.40
N ILE A 105 -11.25 15.52 8.37
CA ILE A 105 -9.83 15.54 8.68
C ILE A 105 -9.23 14.19 8.27
N VAL A 106 -8.27 14.21 7.35
CA VAL A 106 -7.54 13.00 6.93
C VAL A 106 -6.08 13.18 7.30
N THR A 107 -5.51 12.21 8.01
CA THR A 107 -4.15 12.29 8.55
C THR A 107 -3.36 11.02 8.23
N VAL A 108 -2.08 11.21 7.95
CA VAL A 108 -1.11 10.14 7.76
C VAL A 108 -0.10 10.24 8.91
N PRO A 109 -0.08 9.29 9.87
CA PRO A 109 0.76 9.40 11.05
C PRO A 109 2.27 9.46 10.77
N GLU A 110 2.75 8.89 9.66
CA GLU A 110 4.16 9.04 9.26
C GLU A 110 4.53 10.50 8.94
N GLU A 111 3.61 11.26 8.31
CA GLU A 111 3.80 12.70 8.08
C GLU A 111 3.80 13.49 9.40
N MET A 112 3.03 13.06 10.40
CA MET A 112 3.00 13.69 11.72
C MET A 112 4.31 13.49 12.50
N LYS A 113 4.96 12.33 12.36
CA LYS A 113 6.29 12.10 12.95
C LYS A 113 7.35 13.03 12.36
N VAL A 114 7.30 13.26 11.04
CA VAL A 114 8.24 14.18 10.36
C VAL A 114 7.94 15.63 10.74
N ALA A 115 6.66 16.03 10.80
CA ALA A 115 6.28 17.38 11.21
C ALA A 115 6.65 17.70 12.67
N SER A 116 6.52 16.73 13.58
CA SER A 116 6.95 16.88 14.98
C SER A 116 8.46 16.88 15.16
N ALA A 117 9.23 16.42 14.17
CA ALA A 117 10.70 16.41 14.20
C ALA A 117 11.31 17.67 13.56
N LEU A 118 10.51 18.53 12.92
CA LEU A 118 10.99 19.81 12.40
C LEU A 118 11.16 20.79 13.58
N PRO A 119 12.35 21.38 13.77
CA PRO A 119 12.52 22.41 14.79
C PRO A 119 11.60 23.59 14.45
N HIS A 120 10.82 24.03 15.43
CA HIS A 120 10.12 25.30 15.35
C HIS A 120 11.17 26.41 15.23
N PHE A 121 11.28 27.01 14.04
CA PHE A 121 12.05 28.23 13.80
C PHE A 121 11.22 29.46 14.14
#